data_AF-A0A015KDA3-F1
#
_entry.id   AF-A0A015KDA3-F1
#
_cell.length_a   1.000
_cell.length_b   1.000
_cell.length_c   1.000
_cell.angle_alpha   90.00
_cell.angle_beta   90.00
_cell.angle_gamma   90.00
#
_symmetry.space_group_name_H-M   'P 1'
#
loop_
_entity.id
_entity.type
_entity.pdbx_description
1 polymer ?
#
loop_
_entity_poly.entity_id
_entity_poly.type
_entity_poly.pdbx_seq_one_letter_code
_entity_poly.pdbx_strand_id
1 'polypeptide(L)'
;MFGFSKTAVYRTIQIFCEGKSLETQPRSGRPKLLNCEHQKTLKKIVKKNNHQSAEQIKNNFQEKTELQVSTKTIRRKEKFA
;
A
#
# COMPACT_ATOMS: atom_id res chain seq x y z
N MET A 1 1.95 -41.56 4.14
CA MET A 1 2.79 -40.39 4.47
C MET A 1 2.26 -39.21 3.66
N PHE A 2 1.87 -38.09 4.26
CA PHE A 2 1.06 -37.03 3.63
C PHE A 2 1.80 -36.16 2.58
N GLY A 3 3.01 -36.51 2.14
CA GLY A 3 3.74 -35.77 1.10
C GLY A 3 4.27 -34.38 1.49
N PHE A 4 3.98 -33.90 2.71
CA PHE A 4 4.45 -32.60 3.22
C PHE A 4 5.78 -32.71 3.96
N SER A 5 6.53 -31.60 3.98
CA SER A 5 7.75 -31.52 4.80
C SER A 5 7.41 -31.52 6.30
N LYS A 6 8.28 -32.14 7.11
CA LYS A 6 8.13 -32.15 8.58
C LYS A 6 7.99 -30.74 9.17
N THR A 7 8.70 -29.77 8.59
CA THR A 7 8.66 -28.35 8.99
C THR A 7 7.32 -27.69 8.68
N ALA A 8 6.68 -28.01 7.55
CA ALA A 8 5.35 -27.50 7.21
C ALA A 8 4.32 -28.01 8.22
N VAL A 9 4.31 -29.33 8.50
CA VAL A 9 3.40 -29.94 9.48
C VAL A 9 3.56 -29.31 10.87
N TYR A 10 4.80 -29.18 11.34
CA TYR A 10 5.09 -28.56 12.64
C TYR A 10 4.60 -27.10 12.71
N ARG A 11 4.85 -26.29 11.67
CA ARG A 11 4.38 -24.90 11.62
C ARG A 11 2.85 -24.81 11.65
N THR A 12 2.14 -25.68 10.93
CA THR A 12 0.68 -25.70 10.92
C THR A 12 0.12 -26.04 12.31
N ILE A 13 0.69 -27.03 12.99
CA ILE A 13 0.30 -27.39 14.38
C ILE A 13 0.56 -26.20 15.32
N GLN A 14 1.71 -25.53 15.19
CA GLN A 14 2.03 -24.38 16.02
C GLN A 14 1.04 -23.23 15.81
N ILE A 15 0.71 -22.89 14.56
CA ILE A 15 -0.30 -21.86 14.23
C ILE A 15 -1.66 -22.20 14.84
N PHE A 16 -2.06 -23.47 14.79
CA PHE A 16 -3.30 -23.95 15.41
C PHE A 16 -3.30 -23.77 16.93
N CYS A 17 -2.23 -24.19 17.62
CA CYS A 17 -2.09 -24.03 19.07
C CYS A 17 -2.05 -22.56 19.51
N GLU A 18 -1.49 -21.67 18.69
CA GLU A 18 -1.49 -20.22 18.92
C GLU A 18 -2.87 -19.57 18.70
N GLY A 19 -3.89 -20.34 18.32
CA GLY A 19 -5.26 -19.83 18.07
C GLY A 19 -5.37 -18.96 16.82
N LYS A 20 -4.38 -19.03 15.93
CA LYS A 20 -4.37 -18.26 14.67
C LYS A 20 -5.15 -19.01 13.60
N SER A 21 -5.62 -18.26 12.60
CA SER A 21 -6.27 -18.86 11.44
C SER A 21 -5.30 -19.78 10.68
N LEU A 22 -5.79 -20.96 10.31
CA LEU A 22 -5.09 -21.91 9.44
C LEU A 22 -5.10 -21.48 7.96
N GLU A 23 -5.90 -20.46 7.63
CA GLU A 23 -5.91 -19.87 6.30
C GLU A 23 -4.59 -19.18 5.99
N THR A 24 -4.18 -19.27 4.73
CA THR A 24 -2.94 -18.63 4.27
C THR A 24 -3.07 -17.11 4.38
N GLN A 25 -2.35 -16.53 5.33
CA GLN A 25 -2.30 -15.08 5.48
C GLN A 25 -1.45 -14.43 4.38
N PRO A 26 -1.85 -13.25 3.88
CA PRO A 26 -1.01 -12.49 2.96
C PRO A 26 0.31 -12.12 3.64
N ARG A 27 1.41 -12.21 2.88
CA ARG A 27 2.74 -11.83 3.39
C ARG A 27 2.77 -10.34 3.71
N SER A 28 3.44 -9.98 4.80
CA SER A 28 3.73 -8.58 5.11
C SER A 28 4.60 -7.99 3.99
N GLY A 29 4.02 -7.09 3.20
CA GLY A 29 4.73 -6.34 2.17
C GLY A 29 5.49 -5.14 2.74
N ARG A 30 6.22 -4.43 1.88
CA ARG A 30 6.86 -3.15 2.24
C ARG A 30 5.80 -2.11 2.60
N PRO A 31 5.97 -1.35 3.71
CA PRO A 31 5.04 -0.27 4.05
C PRO A 31 4.99 0.77 2.94
N LYS A 32 3.79 1.31 2.68
CA LYS A 32 3.57 2.31 1.65
C LYS A 32 4.09 3.66 2.12
N LEU A 33 4.75 4.40 1.24
CA LEU A 33 5.18 5.78 1.52
C LEU A 33 4.01 6.72 1.82
N LEU A 34 2.87 6.52 1.15
CA LEU A 34 1.69 7.38 1.27
C LEU A 34 0.69 6.79 2.26
N ASN A 35 0.50 7.49 3.39
CA ASN A 35 -0.58 7.24 4.35
C ASN A 35 -1.96 7.53 3.76
N CYS A 36 -3.02 7.13 4.46
CA CYS A 36 -4.41 7.34 4.03
C CYS A 36 -4.74 8.84 3.84
N GLU A 37 -4.29 9.70 4.74
CA GLU A 37 -4.52 11.15 4.68
C GLU A 37 -3.81 11.81 3.49
N HIS A 38 -2.59 11.39 3.19
CA HIS A 38 -1.87 11.84 1.98
C HIS A 38 -2.63 11.44 0.71
N GLN A 39 -3.18 10.22 0.65
CA GLN A 39 -3.96 9.76 -0.49
C GLN A 39 -5.27 10.56 -0.65
N LYS A 40 -5.96 10.90 0.45
CA LYS A 40 -7.15 11.77 0.43
C LYS A 40 -6.80 13.17 -0.07
N THR A 41 -5.71 13.74 0.43
CA THR A 41 -5.24 15.08 0.02
C THR A 41 -4.90 15.11 -1.47
N LEU A 42 -4.20 14.08 -1.97
CA LEU A 42 -3.91 13.94 -3.39
C LEU A 42 -5.19 13.86 -4.23
N LYS A 43 -6.17 13.02 -3.82
CA LYS A 43 -7.47 12.93 -4.51
C LYS A 43 -8.21 14.27 -4.56
N LYS A 44 -8.14 15.08 -3.50
CA LYS A 44 -8.75 16.42 -3.46
C LYS A 44 -8.07 17.39 -4.44
N ILE A 45 -6.75 17.35 -4.57
CA ILE A 45 -6.00 18.19 -5.51
C ILE A 45 -6.41 17.85 -6.95
N VAL A 46 -6.36 16.56 -7.30
CA VAL A 46 -6.69 16.08 -8.65
C VAL A 46 -8.12 16.44 -9.02
N LYS A 47 -9.09 16.17 -8.13
CA LYS A 47 -10.51 16.50 -8.37
C LYS A 47 -10.80 18.00 -8.52
N LYS A 48 -9.95 18.88 -7.97
CA LYS A 48 -10.14 20.33 -8.08
C LYS A 48 -9.88 20.81 -9.51
N ASN A 49 -8.94 20.18 -10.22
CA ASN A 49 -8.66 20.48 -11.61
C ASN A 49 -8.05 19.24 -12.30
N ASN A 50 -8.85 18.54 -13.10
CA ASN A 50 -8.47 17.29 -13.75
C ASN A 50 -7.46 17.48 -14.92
N HIS A 51 -7.18 18.73 -15.32
CA HIS A 51 -6.24 19.04 -16.41
C HIS A 51 -4.83 19.40 -15.92
N GLN A 52 -4.57 19.31 -14.61
CA GLN A 52 -3.25 19.63 -14.07
C GLN A 52 -2.19 18.62 -14.52
N SER A 53 -0.99 19.12 -14.78
CA SER A 53 0.15 18.25 -15.04
C SER A 53 0.60 17.56 -13.74
N ALA A 54 1.22 16.38 -13.87
CA ALA A 54 1.76 15.66 -12.72
C ALA A 54 2.80 16.46 -11.92
N GLU A 55 3.48 17.43 -12.56
CA GLU A 55 4.39 18.36 -11.87
C GLU A 55 3.64 19.39 -11.04
N GLN A 56 2.58 19.97 -11.57
CA GLN A 56 1.72 20.90 -10.82
C GLN A 56 1.10 20.22 -9.60
N ILE A 57 0.64 18.97 -9.77
CA ILE A 57 0.08 18.18 -8.67
C ILE A 57 1.14 17.84 -7.63
N LYS A 58 2.36 17.48 -8.07
CA LYS A 58 3.49 17.23 -7.17
C LYS A 58 3.78 18.46 -6.31
N ASN A 59 3.91 19.63 -6.93
CA ASN A 59 4.25 20.87 -6.22
C ASN A 59 3.17 21.24 -5.19
N ASN A 60 1.90 21.22 -5.60
CA ASN A 60 0.76 21.50 -4.70
C ASN A 60 0.63 20.47 -3.57
N PHE A 61 0.94 19.20 -3.83
CA PHE A 61 0.93 18.16 -2.81
C PHE A 61 2.06 18.36 -1.78
N GLN A 62 3.27 18.66 -2.26
CA GLN A 62 4.43 18.94 -1.43
C GLN A 62 4.20 20.18 -0.55
N GLU A 63 3.61 21.25 -1.09
CA GLU A 63 3.23 22.45 -0.33
C GLU A 63 2.25 22.15 0.82
N LYS A 64 1.35 21.18 0.65
CA LYS A 64 0.33 20.85 1.67
C LYS A 64 0.73 19.81 2.69
N THR A 65 1.65 18.92 2.34
CA THR A 65 1.97 17.74 3.17
C THR A 65 3.45 17.61 3.51
N GLU A 66 4.29 18.53 3.03
CA GLU A 66 5.76 18.54 3.19
C GLU A 66 6.47 17.28 2.68
N LEU A 67 5.73 16.34 2.09
CA LEU A 67 6.23 15.06 1.63
C LEU A 67 6.69 15.17 0.17
N GLN A 68 7.99 14.92 -0.02
CA GLN A 68 8.59 14.83 -1.34
C GLN A 68 8.19 13.55 -2.05
N VAL A 69 7.52 13.67 -3.20
CA VAL A 69 7.10 12.53 -4.02
C VAL A 69 7.53 12.71 -5.47
N SER A 70 7.87 11.60 -6.13
CA SER A 70 8.18 11.62 -7.56
C SER A 70 6.92 11.82 -8.41
N THR A 71 7.05 12.41 -9.58
CA THR A 71 5.95 12.51 -10.57
C THR A 71 5.43 11.13 -10.99
N LYS A 72 6.30 10.10 -10.99
CA LYS A 72 5.93 8.70 -11.22
C LYS A 72 4.99 8.17 -10.12
N THR A 73 5.20 8.57 -8.86
CA THR A 73 4.32 8.22 -7.74
C THR A 73 2.94 8.85 -7.92
N ILE A 74 2.88 10.14 -8.32
CA ILE A 74 1.63 10.84 -8.62
C ILE A 74 0.85 10.13 -9.71
N ARG A 75 1.47 9.92 -10.89
CA ARG A 75 0.84 9.23 -12.03
C ARG A 75 0.35 7.82 -11.68
N ARG A 76 1.12 7.08 -10.87
CA ARG A 76 0.72 5.74 -10.40
C ARG A 76 -0.51 5.79 -9.52
N LYS A 77 -0.76 6.88 -8.80
CA LYS A 77 -1.93 7.04 -7.92
C LYS A 77 -3.15 7.62 -8.63
N GLU A 78 -2.92 8.52 -9.60
CA GLU A 78 -3.99 9.08 -10.43
C GLU A 78 -4.67 8.05 -11.32
N LYS A 79 -3.92 7.08 -11.89
CA LYS A 79 -4.49 6.03 -12.75
C LYS A 79 -5.51 5.10 -12.10
N PHE A 80 -5.71 5.18 -10.78
CA PHE A 80 -6.69 4.37 -10.03
C PHE A 80 -7.75 5.23 -9.33
N ALA A 81 -7.87 6.53 -9.69
CA ALA A 81 -8.86 7.44 -9.13
C ALA A 81 -10.14 7.47 -9.97
#